data_AF-A0A315CA92-F1
#
_entry.id   AF-A0A315CA92-F1
#
_cell.length_a   1.000
_cell.length_b   1.000
_cell.length_c   1.000
_cell.angle_alpha   90.00
_cell.angle_beta   90.00
_cell.angle_gamma   90.00
#
_symmetry.space_group_name_H-M   'P 1'
#
loop_
_entity.id
_entity.type
_entity.pdbx_description
1 polymer ?
#
loop_
_entity_poly.entity_id
_entity_poly.type
_entity_poly.pdbx_seq_one_letter_code
_entity_poly.pdbx_strand_id
1 'polypeptide(L)'
;MNKAEAIEKLKQLENQCEKLDIDFKSVLAACGMRFQKGNVGSPQPHVFKSKEELHSAMKSAVPILESYLLEPFESIKDAVVQSVGGNTFRAFPLKRLNVDKKPSQIYRQVVTQIFEHNLEKFVQLTSVDAYEKFVIENSQLIAREFDTAAGVSEFMGFGRASKLFNLTCKAMLRYRGISAQQRATLLALAHVPWDSFTIQGIRLLNPPFTITSTQSMGWDEMNVVASYMMLQRWIRDLCSEVDLHPIHYEVAAWNQSH
;
A
#
# COMPACT_ATOMS: atom_id res chain seq x y z
N MET A 1 8.10 43.33 -3.88
CA MET A 1 7.87 42.75 -2.54
C MET A 1 8.83 41.61 -2.36
N ASN A 2 9.71 41.68 -1.36
CA ASN A 2 10.65 40.60 -1.10
C ASN A 2 9.94 39.43 -0.39
N LYS A 3 10.59 38.26 -0.34
CA LYS A 3 9.98 37.03 0.23
C LYS A 3 9.59 37.21 1.71
N ALA A 4 10.36 37.98 2.48
CA ALA A 4 10.08 38.22 3.89
C ALA A 4 8.83 39.09 4.10
N GLU A 5 8.69 40.17 3.31
CA GLU A 5 7.50 41.03 3.32
C GLU A 5 6.24 40.27 2.88
N ALA A 6 6.37 39.36 1.91
CA ALA A 6 5.26 38.53 1.46
C ALA A 6 4.77 37.57 2.54
N ILE A 7 5.70 36.93 3.26
CA ILE A 7 5.39 36.00 4.36
C ILE A 7 4.71 36.74 5.51
N GLU A 8 5.22 37.92 5.87
CA GLU A 8 4.65 38.70 6.97
C GLU A 8 3.21 39.15 6.68
N LYS A 9 2.93 39.57 5.45
CA LYS A 9 1.56 39.90 5.01
C LYS A 9 0.63 38.69 5.01
N LEU A 10 1.12 37.49 4.66
CA LEU A 10 0.31 36.27 4.72
C LEU A 10 -0.03 35.87 6.16
N LYS A 11 0.90 36.01 7.10
CA LYS A 11 0.64 35.77 8.54
C LYS A 11 -0.37 36.77 9.10
N GLN A 12 -0.29 38.04 8.70
CA GLN A 12 -1.26 39.05 9.11
C GLN A 12 -2.66 38.73 8.56
N LEU A 13 -2.76 38.24 7.32
CA LEU A 13 -4.02 37.83 6.72
C LEU A 13 -4.60 36.58 7.39
N GLU A 14 -3.76 35.60 7.75
CA GLU A 14 -4.16 34.40 8.50
C GLU A 14 -4.77 34.78 9.87
N ASN A 15 -4.08 35.63 10.63
CA ASN A 15 -4.58 36.14 11.92
C ASN A 15 -5.89 36.95 11.79
N GLN A 16 -6.09 37.66 10.67
CA GLN A 16 -7.34 38.37 10.41
C GLN A 16 -8.48 37.40 10.08
N CYS A 17 -8.19 36.33 9.34
CA CYS A 17 -9.18 35.29 9.03
C CYS A 17 -9.64 34.57 10.30
N GLU A 18 -8.72 34.23 11.22
CA GLU A 18 -9.06 33.63 12.53
C GLU A 18 -9.98 34.54 13.37
N LYS A 19 -9.70 35.85 13.41
CA LYS A 19 -10.54 36.82 14.15
C LYS A 19 -11.95 36.96 13.58
N LEU A 20 -12.12 36.69 12.29
CA LEU A 20 -13.39 36.80 11.58
C LEU A 20 -14.10 35.45 11.42
N ASP A 21 -13.54 34.37 11.99
CA ASP A 21 -14.02 32.98 11.83
C ASP A 21 -14.15 32.56 10.34
N ILE A 22 -13.21 33.03 9.52
CA ILE A 22 -13.13 32.71 8.09
C ILE A 22 -12.02 31.68 7.88
N ASP A 23 -12.29 30.60 7.14
CA ASP A 23 -11.26 29.65 6.75
C ASP A 23 -10.24 30.28 5.80
N PHE A 24 -9.04 30.49 6.33
CA PHE A 24 -7.92 31.08 5.58
C PHE A 24 -7.60 30.30 4.30
N LYS A 25 -7.75 28.97 4.28
CA LYS A 25 -7.47 28.15 3.09
C LYS A 25 -8.46 28.43 1.96
N SER A 26 -9.74 28.65 2.30
CA SER A 26 -10.78 29.03 1.35
C SER A 26 -10.53 30.42 0.75
N VAL A 27 -10.04 31.37 1.54
CA VAL A 27 -9.64 32.72 1.07
C VAL A 27 -8.48 32.64 0.08
N LEU A 28 -7.43 31.88 0.41
CA LEU A 28 -6.29 31.69 -0.49
C LEU A 28 -6.69 31.00 -1.81
N ALA A 29 -7.58 30.01 -1.74
CA ALA A 29 -8.10 29.32 -2.91
C ALA A 29 -8.93 30.25 -3.82
N ALA A 30 -9.76 31.12 -3.24
CA ALA A 30 -10.53 32.14 -3.97
C ALA A 30 -9.63 33.16 -4.68
N CYS A 31 -8.46 33.46 -4.10
CA CYS A 31 -7.43 34.28 -4.72
C CYS A 31 -6.51 33.52 -5.70
N GLY A 32 -6.81 32.26 -6.02
CA GLY A 32 -6.01 31.44 -6.94
C GLY A 32 -4.65 31.00 -6.38
N MET A 33 -4.39 31.20 -5.09
CA MET A 33 -3.16 30.78 -4.43
C MET A 33 -3.30 29.34 -3.94
N ARG A 34 -2.44 28.44 -4.46
CA ARG A 34 -2.28 27.08 -3.93
C ARG A 34 -1.04 27.04 -3.06
N PHE A 35 -1.16 26.48 -1.87
CA PHE A 35 0.02 26.05 -1.11
C PHE A 35 0.80 25.07 -1.98
N GLN A 36 1.92 25.51 -2.55
CA GLN A 36 2.97 24.57 -2.91
C GLN A 36 3.47 24.03 -1.59
N LYS A 37 3.08 22.80 -1.24
CA LYS A 37 3.89 21.99 -0.32
C LYS A 37 5.32 22.14 -0.85
N GLY A 38 6.23 22.64 -0.02
CA GLY A 38 7.64 22.75 -0.39
C GLY A 38 8.11 21.42 -0.98
N ASN A 39 9.12 21.45 -1.85
CA ASN A 39 9.81 20.28 -2.36
C ASN A 39 10.44 19.48 -1.21
N VAL A 40 9.63 18.82 -0.39
CA VAL A 40 10.03 17.60 0.29
C VAL A 40 10.19 16.61 -0.84
N GLY A 41 11.41 16.12 -1.06
CA GLY A 41 11.68 15.11 -2.08
C GLY A 41 10.67 13.97 -1.96
N SER A 42 10.39 13.28 -3.06
CA SER A 42 9.54 12.09 -2.98
C SER A 42 10.13 11.12 -1.94
N PRO A 43 9.30 10.55 -1.05
CA PRO A 43 9.73 9.56 -0.07
C PRO A 43 10.63 8.51 -0.70
N GLN A 44 11.77 8.21 -0.08
CA GLN A 44 12.72 7.22 -0.57
C GLN A 44 12.65 5.95 0.29
N PRO A 45 12.84 4.76 -0.29
CA PRO A 45 12.94 3.52 0.46
C PRO A 45 14.01 3.59 1.55
N HIS A 46 13.61 3.33 2.80
CA HIS A 46 14.55 3.14 3.91
C HIS A 46 15.18 1.77 3.81
N VAL A 47 16.51 1.72 3.81
CA VAL A 47 17.28 0.47 3.71
C VAL A 47 17.78 0.09 5.08
N PHE A 48 17.24 -0.99 5.63
CA PHE A 48 17.68 -1.55 6.91
C PHE A 48 19.09 -2.12 6.75
N LYS A 49 20.00 -1.71 7.64
CA LYS A 49 21.42 -2.08 7.61
C LYS A 49 21.69 -3.39 8.34
N SER A 50 20.80 -3.80 9.24
CA SER A 50 20.91 -5.05 9.98
C SER A 50 19.54 -5.62 10.36
N LYS A 51 19.52 -6.88 10.79
CA LYS A 51 18.30 -7.52 11.29
C LYS A 51 17.78 -6.82 12.55
N GLU A 52 18.67 -6.40 13.44
CA GLU A 52 18.34 -5.75 14.71
C GLU A 52 17.64 -4.40 14.48
N GLU A 53 18.11 -3.63 13.49
CA GLU A 53 17.47 -2.38 13.09
C GLU A 53 16.04 -2.64 12.60
N LEU A 54 15.88 -3.63 11.71
CA LEU A 54 14.57 -4.02 11.21
C LEU A 54 13.64 -4.52 12.33
N HIS A 55 14.13 -5.39 13.20
CA HIS A 55 13.40 -5.92 14.35
C HIS A 55 12.90 -4.81 15.27
N SER A 56 13.74 -3.81 15.56
CA SER A 56 13.37 -2.64 16.35
C SER A 56 12.27 -1.81 15.66
N ALA A 57 12.39 -1.60 14.35
CA ALA A 57 11.39 -0.88 13.57
C ALA A 57 10.04 -1.63 13.53
N MET A 58 10.04 -2.96 13.40
CA MET A 58 8.83 -3.78 13.42
C MET A 58 8.13 -3.75 14.78
N LYS A 59 8.88 -3.80 15.89
CA LYS A 59 8.31 -3.63 17.25
C LYS A 59 7.65 -2.26 17.41
N SER A 60 8.29 -1.22 16.87
CA SER A 60 7.72 0.13 16.87
C SER A 60 6.47 0.26 15.98
N ALA A 61 6.32 -0.61 14.97
CA ALA A 61 5.19 -0.63 14.06
C ALA A 61 3.91 -1.28 14.65
N VAL A 62 4.04 -2.08 15.72
CA VAL A 62 2.91 -2.75 16.38
C VAL A 62 1.78 -1.78 16.75
N PRO A 63 2.01 -0.73 17.57
CA PRO A 63 0.93 0.19 17.96
C PRO A 63 0.34 0.97 16.77
N ILE A 64 1.13 1.19 15.71
CA ILE A 64 0.66 1.87 14.49
C ILE A 64 -0.32 0.96 13.73
N LEU A 65 0.02 -0.32 13.59
CA LEU A 65 -0.84 -1.30 12.95
C LEU A 65 -2.11 -1.54 13.76
N GLU A 66 -2.01 -1.67 15.09
CA GLU A 66 -3.16 -1.79 15.98
C GLU A 66 -4.11 -0.60 15.82
N SER A 67 -3.57 0.62 15.86
CA SER A 67 -4.34 1.85 15.64
C SER A 67 -5.04 1.86 14.27
N TYR A 68 -4.31 1.47 13.21
CA TYR A 68 -4.87 1.36 11.86
C TYR A 68 -6.07 0.40 11.78
N LEU A 69 -6.09 -0.67 12.58
CA LEU A 69 -7.14 -1.68 12.58
C LEU A 69 -8.41 -1.28 13.37
N LEU A 70 -8.38 -0.17 14.13
CA LEU A 70 -9.50 0.26 14.99
C LEU A 70 -10.66 0.89 14.22
N GLU A 71 -10.39 1.51 13.07
CA GLU A 71 -11.40 2.24 12.30
C GLU A 71 -11.99 1.34 11.20
N PRO A 72 -13.23 0.82 11.37
CA PRO A 72 -13.76 -0.14 10.42
C PRO A 72 -14.22 0.53 9.11
N PHE A 73 -14.12 -0.21 8.01
CA PHE A 73 -14.81 0.12 6.77
C PHE A 73 -16.21 -0.50 6.77
N GLU A 74 -17.20 0.28 6.32
CA GLU A 74 -18.61 -0.12 6.35
C GLU A 74 -19.00 -1.06 5.19
N SER A 75 -18.22 -1.08 4.11
CA SER A 75 -18.49 -1.92 2.94
C SER A 75 -17.21 -2.45 2.30
N ILE A 76 -17.32 -3.56 1.56
CA ILE A 76 -16.25 -4.10 0.72
C ILE A 76 -15.74 -3.01 -0.24
N LYS A 77 -16.66 -2.29 -0.88
CA LYS A 77 -16.32 -1.22 -1.82
C LYS A 77 -15.48 -0.12 -1.17
N ASP A 78 -15.83 0.30 0.04
CA ASP A 78 -15.07 1.31 0.78
C ASP A 78 -13.66 0.79 1.11
N ALA A 79 -13.55 -0.42 1.65
CA ALA A 79 -12.25 -1.06 1.91
C ALA A 79 -11.38 -1.15 0.64
N VAL A 80 -11.96 -1.53 -0.50
CA VAL A 80 -11.25 -1.60 -1.80
C VAL A 80 -10.82 -0.20 -2.27
N VAL A 81 -11.69 0.81 -2.17
CA VAL A 81 -11.37 2.19 -2.59
C VAL A 81 -10.21 2.78 -1.77
N GLN A 82 -10.21 2.52 -0.46
CA GLN A 82 -9.22 3.03 0.48
C GLN A 82 -7.92 2.20 0.51
N SER A 83 -7.95 0.96 0.03
CA SER A 83 -6.79 0.06 0.06
C SER A 83 -5.58 0.54 -0.74
N VAL A 84 -5.81 1.22 -1.87
CA VAL A 84 -4.75 1.67 -2.77
C VAL A 84 -4.95 3.15 -3.10
N GLY A 85 -4.00 3.96 -2.65
CA GLY A 85 -3.98 5.39 -2.94
C GLY A 85 -3.86 5.68 -4.43
N GLY A 86 -4.51 6.77 -4.89
CA GLY A 86 -4.50 7.17 -6.30
C GLY A 86 -3.09 7.36 -6.89
N ASN A 87 -2.09 7.64 -6.04
CA ASN A 87 -0.69 7.80 -6.41
C ASN A 87 -0.07 6.53 -7.00
N THR A 88 -0.47 5.36 -6.50
CA THR A 88 0.04 4.08 -7.00
C THR A 88 -0.30 3.88 -8.47
N PHE A 89 -1.50 4.30 -8.89
CA PHE A 89 -1.95 4.20 -10.28
C PHE A 89 -1.33 5.26 -11.21
N ARG A 90 -0.64 6.29 -10.68
CA ARG A 90 0.06 7.29 -11.52
C ARG A 90 1.24 6.67 -12.28
N ALA A 91 1.82 5.59 -11.73
CA ALA A 91 2.88 4.83 -12.38
C ALA A 91 2.39 3.93 -13.53
N PHE A 92 1.07 3.86 -13.77
CA PHE A 92 0.48 3.01 -14.80
C PHE A 92 0.30 3.86 -16.07
N PRO A 93 1.13 3.70 -17.11
CA PRO A 93 1.13 4.57 -18.28
C PRO A 93 -0.05 4.31 -19.25
N LEU A 94 -1.23 3.92 -18.76
CA LEU A 94 -2.37 3.51 -19.61
C LEU A 94 -2.93 4.63 -20.49
N LYS A 95 -2.75 5.90 -20.11
CA LYS A 95 -3.10 7.03 -21.00
C LYS A 95 -2.31 7.00 -22.32
N ARG A 96 -1.10 6.45 -22.31
CA ARG A 96 -0.29 6.26 -23.54
C ARG A 96 -0.78 5.07 -24.36
N LEU A 97 -1.71 4.28 -23.83
CA LEU A 97 -2.27 3.07 -24.43
C LEU A 97 -3.74 3.27 -24.86
N ASN A 98 -4.23 4.53 -24.91
CA ASN A 98 -5.59 4.90 -25.35
C ASN A 98 -6.74 4.23 -24.57
N VAL A 99 -6.55 4.00 -23.28
CA VAL A 99 -7.58 3.40 -22.41
C VAL A 99 -8.49 4.47 -21.83
N ASP A 100 -9.80 4.40 -22.12
CA ASP A 100 -10.81 5.37 -21.64
C ASP A 100 -11.06 5.28 -20.12
N LYS A 101 -10.97 4.07 -19.55
CA LYS A 101 -11.16 3.84 -18.11
C LYS A 101 -9.87 4.10 -17.33
N LYS A 102 -9.99 4.78 -16.19
CA LYS A 102 -8.84 5.03 -15.31
C LYS A 102 -8.35 3.70 -14.71
N PRO A 103 -7.02 3.47 -14.60
CA PRO A 103 -6.47 2.25 -13.99
C PRO A 103 -7.09 1.91 -12.63
N SER A 104 -7.29 2.93 -11.79
CA SER A 104 -7.92 2.76 -10.47
C SER A 104 -9.36 2.29 -10.55
N GLN A 105 -10.13 2.70 -11.56
CA GLN A 105 -11.52 2.27 -11.74
C GLN A 105 -11.58 0.80 -12.15
N ILE A 106 -10.73 0.39 -13.09
CA ILE A 106 -10.62 -1.01 -13.53
C ILE A 106 -10.27 -1.91 -12.35
N TYR A 107 -9.17 -1.57 -11.64
CA TYR A 107 -8.72 -2.34 -10.48
C TYR A 107 -9.81 -2.46 -9.41
N ARG A 108 -10.43 -1.33 -9.01
CA ARG A 108 -11.44 -1.33 -7.96
C ARG A 108 -12.67 -2.14 -8.35
N GLN A 109 -13.08 -2.09 -9.61
CA GLN A 109 -14.19 -2.90 -10.12
C GLN A 109 -13.88 -4.40 -9.98
N VAL A 110 -12.75 -4.84 -10.53
CA VAL A 110 -12.34 -6.26 -10.50
C VAL A 110 -12.22 -6.77 -9.06
N VAL A 111 -11.54 -6.02 -8.19
CA VAL A 111 -11.27 -6.49 -6.82
C VAL A 111 -12.51 -6.43 -5.93
N THR A 112 -13.42 -5.47 -6.15
CA THR A 112 -14.72 -5.47 -5.46
C THR A 112 -15.48 -6.75 -5.79
N GLN A 113 -15.56 -7.13 -7.07
CA GLN A 113 -16.21 -8.37 -7.49
C GLN A 113 -15.54 -9.60 -6.87
N ILE A 114 -14.21 -9.66 -6.84
CA ILE A 114 -13.49 -10.77 -6.19
C ILE A 114 -13.92 -10.94 -4.73
N PHE A 115 -13.95 -9.87 -3.94
CA PHE A 115 -14.34 -9.97 -2.53
C PHE A 115 -15.84 -10.20 -2.36
N GLU A 116 -16.71 -9.64 -3.21
CA GLU A 116 -18.14 -9.94 -3.19
C GLU A 116 -18.42 -11.45 -3.36
N HIS A 117 -17.65 -12.14 -4.22
CA HIS A 117 -17.80 -13.58 -4.44
C HIS A 117 -17.04 -14.45 -3.43
N ASN A 118 -15.92 -13.96 -2.88
CA ASN A 118 -15.00 -14.76 -2.08
C ASN A 118 -14.88 -14.35 -0.62
N LEU A 119 -15.70 -13.41 -0.13
CA LEU A 119 -15.60 -12.93 1.27
C LEU A 119 -15.67 -14.07 2.28
N GLU A 120 -16.64 -14.98 2.12
CA GLU A 120 -16.79 -16.12 3.03
C GLU A 120 -15.55 -17.01 3.04
N LYS A 121 -15.04 -17.36 1.85
CA LYS A 121 -13.78 -18.11 1.70
C LYS A 121 -12.61 -17.38 2.37
N PHE A 122 -12.51 -16.06 2.17
CA PHE A 122 -11.44 -15.24 2.72
C PHE A 122 -11.46 -15.25 4.26
N VAL A 123 -12.61 -15.02 4.89
CA VAL A 123 -12.70 -14.94 6.36
C VAL A 123 -12.58 -16.30 7.06
N GLN A 124 -12.61 -17.40 6.30
CA GLN A 124 -12.42 -18.77 6.78
C GLN A 124 -10.98 -19.29 6.57
N LEU A 125 -10.06 -18.48 6.02
CA LEU A 125 -8.66 -18.90 5.85
C LEU A 125 -7.97 -19.04 7.21
N THR A 126 -7.42 -20.22 7.49
CA THR A 126 -6.76 -20.55 8.76
C THR A 126 -5.33 -21.07 8.61
N SER A 127 -4.85 -21.29 7.40
CA SER A 127 -3.50 -21.81 7.14
C SER A 127 -2.74 -20.96 6.13
N VAL A 128 -1.41 -21.01 6.24
CA VAL A 128 -0.49 -20.32 5.31
C VAL A 128 -0.77 -20.80 3.89
N ASP A 129 -0.74 -22.10 3.62
CA ASP A 129 -0.98 -22.65 2.28
C ASP A 129 -2.31 -22.21 1.65
N ALA A 130 -3.40 -22.16 2.45
CA ALA A 130 -4.70 -21.72 1.96
C ALA A 130 -4.68 -20.23 1.60
N TYR A 131 -4.02 -19.40 2.41
CA TYR A 131 -3.85 -17.98 2.14
C TYR A 131 -2.95 -17.73 0.94
N GLU A 132 -1.82 -18.45 0.83
CA GLU A 132 -0.90 -18.38 -0.30
C GLU A 132 -1.65 -18.67 -1.61
N LYS A 133 -2.39 -19.78 -1.65
CA LYS A 133 -3.22 -20.16 -2.80
C LYS A 133 -4.27 -19.10 -3.12
N PHE A 134 -4.96 -18.58 -2.10
CA PHE A 134 -5.96 -17.52 -2.27
C PHE A 134 -5.36 -16.26 -2.91
N VAL A 135 -4.19 -15.81 -2.44
CA VAL A 135 -3.51 -14.64 -3.01
C VAL A 135 -3.05 -14.91 -4.44
N ILE A 136 -2.46 -16.07 -4.72
CA ILE A 136 -1.95 -16.41 -6.06
C ILE A 136 -3.09 -16.43 -7.08
N GLU A 137 -4.15 -17.18 -6.81
CA GLU A 137 -5.30 -17.34 -7.72
C GLU A 137 -5.94 -15.98 -8.05
N ASN A 138 -6.20 -15.17 -7.03
CA ASN A 138 -6.84 -13.87 -7.22
C ASN A 138 -5.91 -12.85 -7.86
N SER A 139 -4.60 -12.89 -7.59
CA SER A 139 -3.63 -12.00 -8.26
C SER A 139 -3.52 -12.30 -9.75
N GLN A 140 -3.54 -13.58 -10.14
CA GLN A 140 -3.56 -13.99 -11.54
C GLN A 140 -4.87 -13.58 -12.22
N LEU A 141 -6.00 -13.72 -11.54
CA LEU A 141 -7.29 -13.23 -12.02
C LEU A 141 -7.26 -11.71 -12.23
N ILE A 142 -6.78 -10.94 -11.25
CA ILE A 142 -6.64 -9.48 -11.35
C ILE A 142 -5.77 -9.10 -12.55
N ALA A 143 -4.64 -9.78 -12.75
CA ALA A 143 -3.76 -9.50 -13.88
C ALA A 143 -4.50 -9.66 -15.22
N ARG A 144 -5.19 -10.79 -15.42
CA ARG A 144 -5.94 -11.07 -16.65
C ARG A 144 -7.11 -10.11 -16.87
N GLU A 145 -7.94 -9.92 -15.86
CA GLU A 145 -9.15 -9.08 -15.96
C GLU A 145 -8.79 -7.61 -16.16
N PHE A 146 -7.74 -7.15 -15.49
CA PHE A 146 -7.25 -5.79 -15.66
C PHE A 146 -6.76 -5.56 -17.08
N ASP A 147 -5.87 -6.43 -17.58
CA ASP A 147 -5.28 -6.29 -18.91
C ASP A 147 -6.36 -6.37 -20.00
N THR A 148 -7.32 -7.29 -19.85
CA THR A 148 -8.50 -7.41 -20.73
C THR A 148 -9.33 -6.12 -20.73
N ALA A 149 -9.70 -5.62 -19.55
CA ALA A 149 -10.51 -4.40 -19.44
C ALA A 149 -9.78 -3.13 -19.89
N ALA A 150 -8.44 -3.14 -19.84
CA ALA A 150 -7.59 -2.07 -20.33
C ALA A 150 -7.24 -2.22 -21.82
N GLY A 151 -7.55 -3.34 -22.48
CA GLY A 151 -7.18 -3.56 -23.88
C GLY A 151 -5.66 -3.65 -24.09
N VAL A 152 -4.93 -4.16 -23.10
CA VAL A 152 -3.46 -4.31 -23.12
C VAL A 152 -3.10 -5.78 -22.88
N SER A 153 -1.86 -6.16 -23.13
CA SER A 153 -1.36 -7.52 -22.89
C SER A 153 -0.14 -7.50 -21.99
N GLU A 154 -0.08 -8.44 -21.04
CA GLU A 154 1.06 -8.70 -20.15
C GLU A 154 1.56 -7.46 -19.39
N PHE A 155 0.68 -6.51 -19.11
CA PHE A 155 1.06 -5.24 -18.48
C PHE A 155 1.02 -5.36 -16.96
N MET A 156 -0.12 -5.82 -16.40
CA MET A 156 -0.28 -5.88 -14.95
C MET A 156 0.77 -6.84 -14.37
N GLY A 157 0.88 -8.05 -14.94
CA GLY A 157 1.76 -9.09 -14.44
C GLY A 157 1.42 -9.51 -13.00
N PHE A 158 2.06 -10.59 -12.54
CA PHE A 158 1.78 -11.12 -11.20
C PHE A 158 2.29 -10.20 -10.09
N GLY A 159 3.46 -9.56 -10.27
CA GLY A 159 4.09 -8.73 -9.24
C GLY A 159 3.25 -7.50 -8.86
N ARG A 160 2.74 -6.75 -9.84
CA ARG A 160 1.86 -5.60 -9.57
C ARG A 160 0.51 -6.06 -9.03
N ALA A 161 -0.09 -7.10 -9.62
CA ALA A 161 -1.40 -7.59 -9.18
C ALA A 161 -1.36 -8.06 -7.72
N SER A 162 -0.36 -8.86 -7.34
CA SER A 162 -0.20 -9.38 -5.98
C SER A 162 0.08 -8.29 -4.96
N LYS A 163 0.92 -7.31 -5.29
CA LYS A 163 1.12 -6.14 -4.43
C LYS A 163 -0.20 -5.41 -4.16
N LEU A 164 -0.95 -5.07 -5.21
CA LEU A 164 -2.21 -4.36 -5.06
C LEU A 164 -3.22 -5.19 -4.27
N PHE A 165 -3.32 -6.48 -4.57
CA PHE A 165 -4.26 -7.37 -3.89
C PHE A 165 -3.92 -7.56 -2.40
N ASN A 166 -2.63 -7.67 -2.04
CA ASN A 166 -2.20 -7.73 -0.64
C ASN A 166 -2.52 -6.45 0.12
N LEU A 167 -2.39 -5.27 -0.50
CA LEU A 167 -2.85 -4.01 0.10
C LEU A 167 -4.37 -4.04 0.34
N THR A 168 -5.15 -4.59 -0.59
CA THR A 168 -6.58 -4.78 -0.39
C THR A 168 -6.89 -5.80 0.70
N CYS A 169 -6.18 -6.93 0.79
CA CYS A 169 -6.35 -7.90 1.87
C CYS A 169 -6.10 -7.25 3.24
N LYS A 170 -5.05 -6.42 3.37
CA LYS A 170 -4.78 -5.62 4.57
C LYS A 170 -5.94 -4.66 4.90
N ALA A 171 -6.46 -3.93 3.91
CA ALA A 171 -7.60 -3.05 4.12
C ALA A 171 -8.88 -3.81 4.50
N MET A 172 -9.09 -5.00 3.94
CA MET A 172 -10.22 -5.86 4.27
C MET A 172 -10.20 -6.32 5.73
N LEU A 173 -9.06 -6.38 6.41
CA LEU A 173 -8.99 -6.64 7.85
C LEU A 173 -9.79 -5.64 8.67
N ARG A 174 -9.97 -4.41 8.17
CA ARG A 174 -10.79 -3.35 8.76
C ARG A 174 -12.27 -3.46 8.38
N TYR A 175 -12.65 -4.33 7.46
CA TYR A 175 -14.06 -4.46 7.08
C TYR A 175 -14.90 -4.93 8.26
N ARG A 176 -16.03 -4.24 8.52
CA ARG A 176 -16.92 -4.51 9.67
C ARG A 176 -17.43 -5.95 9.72
N GLY A 177 -17.53 -6.63 8.57
CA GLY A 177 -17.93 -8.04 8.48
C GLY A 177 -16.88 -9.04 8.98
N ILE A 178 -15.68 -8.60 9.37
CA ILE A 178 -14.63 -9.47 9.90
C ILE A 178 -14.58 -9.35 11.43
N SER A 179 -14.83 -10.47 12.12
CA SER A 179 -14.73 -10.55 13.58
C SER A 179 -13.28 -10.37 14.07
N ALA A 180 -13.09 -10.05 15.35
CA ALA A 180 -11.77 -9.90 15.95
C ALA A 180 -10.90 -11.18 15.80
N GLN A 181 -11.51 -12.36 15.97
CA GLN A 181 -10.79 -13.64 15.83
C GLN A 181 -10.35 -13.91 14.39
N GLN A 182 -11.25 -13.66 13.42
CA GLN A 182 -10.91 -13.79 11.99
C GLN A 182 -9.82 -12.79 11.61
N ARG A 183 -9.92 -11.55 12.10
CA ARG A 183 -8.92 -10.51 11.87
C ARG A 183 -7.55 -10.92 12.39
N ALA A 184 -7.46 -11.41 13.63
CA ALA A 184 -6.20 -11.87 14.21
C ALA A 184 -5.59 -13.02 13.41
N THR A 185 -6.43 -13.98 12.99
CA THR A 185 -6.00 -15.11 12.14
C THR A 185 -5.46 -14.61 10.81
N LEU A 186 -6.22 -13.78 10.09
CA LEU A 186 -5.83 -13.24 8.79
C LEU A 186 -4.60 -12.32 8.87
N LEU A 187 -4.43 -11.59 9.98
CA LEU A 187 -3.26 -10.75 10.23
C LEU A 187 -1.98 -11.58 10.27
N ALA A 188 -2.02 -12.76 10.92
CA ALA A 188 -0.90 -13.69 10.98
C ALA A 188 -0.56 -14.30 9.62
N LEU A 189 -1.59 -14.48 8.77
CA LEU A 189 -1.43 -15.04 7.42
C LEU A 189 -0.96 -14.00 6.40
N ALA A 190 -1.21 -12.71 6.63
CA ALA A 190 -1.00 -11.62 5.69
C ALA A 190 0.39 -11.64 5.03
N HIS A 191 0.39 -11.43 3.72
CA HIS A 191 1.59 -11.29 2.90
C HIS A 191 2.05 -9.84 2.83
N VAL A 192 3.35 -9.64 2.61
CA VAL A 192 3.90 -8.31 2.34
C VAL A 192 3.51 -7.87 0.92
N PRO A 193 2.92 -6.68 0.74
CA PRO A 193 2.71 -6.08 -0.58
C PRO A 193 4.05 -5.53 -1.12
N TRP A 194 4.74 -6.33 -1.93
CA TRP A 194 6.06 -5.99 -2.47
C TRP A 194 6.05 -4.80 -3.43
N ASP A 195 6.66 -3.69 -3.02
CA ASP A 195 6.91 -2.49 -3.81
C ASP A 195 8.33 -1.97 -3.59
N SER A 196 8.66 -0.78 -4.10
CA SER A 196 10.03 -0.25 -3.93
C SER A 196 10.44 -0.06 -2.47
N PHE A 197 9.51 0.27 -1.57
CA PHE A 197 9.83 0.52 -0.16
C PHE A 197 10.12 -0.80 0.56
N THR A 198 9.29 -1.80 0.32
CA THR A 198 9.40 -3.14 0.95
C THR A 198 10.39 -4.08 0.25
N ILE A 199 10.67 -3.91 -1.04
CA ILE A 199 11.69 -4.73 -1.71
C ILE A 199 13.07 -4.17 -1.40
N GLN A 200 13.28 -2.87 -1.60
CA GLN A 200 14.61 -2.28 -1.42
C GLN A 200 15.01 -2.22 0.05
N GLY A 201 14.05 -2.15 0.97
CA GLY A 201 14.33 -2.05 2.40
C GLY A 201 15.13 -3.23 2.96
N ILE A 202 14.94 -4.42 2.41
CA ILE A 202 15.62 -5.66 2.84
C ILE A 202 16.90 -5.98 2.05
N ARG A 203 17.32 -5.13 1.10
CA ARG A 203 18.39 -5.48 0.15
C ARG A 203 19.75 -5.79 0.77
N LEU A 204 20.03 -5.27 1.98
CA LEU A 204 21.29 -5.52 2.71
C LEU A 204 21.18 -6.66 3.73
N LEU A 205 20.01 -7.30 3.85
CA LEU A 205 19.74 -8.33 4.86
C LEU A 205 19.96 -9.76 4.34
N ASN A 206 20.68 -9.91 3.23
CA ASN A 206 20.88 -11.18 2.51
C ASN A 206 19.57 -11.91 2.15
N PRO A 207 18.66 -11.25 1.39
CA PRO A 207 17.46 -11.91 0.87
C PRO A 207 17.83 -13.03 -0.13
N PRO A 208 16.89 -13.93 -0.47
CA PRO A 208 17.14 -15.06 -1.38
C PRO A 208 17.54 -14.66 -2.80
N PHE A 209 17.42 -13.38 -3.14
CA PHE A 209 17.75 -12.80 -4.44
C PHE A 209 18.59 -11.54 -4.24
N THR A 210 19.42 -11.20 -5.22
CA THR A 210 20.11 -9.91 -5.21
C THR A 210 19.13 -8.78 -5.52
N ILE A 211 18.99 -7.86 -4.57
CA ILE A 211 18.14 -6.66 -4.71
C ILE A 211 19.05 -5.43 -4.84
N THR A 212 18.81 -4.59 -5.84
CA THR A 212 19.48 -3.31 -6.08
C THR A 212 18.59 -2.12 -5.64
N SER A 213 18.93 -0.88 -6.02
CA SER A 213 18.15 0.33 -5.69
C SER A 213 16.98 0.61 -6.65
N THR A 214 16.72 -0.25 -7.62
CA THR A 214 15.74 0.03 -8.69
C THR A 214 14.56 -0.94 -8.68
N GLN A 215 14.62 -2.02 -7.91
CA GLN A 215 13.54 -3.00 -7.85
C GLN A 215 12.29 -2.39 -7.24
N SER A 216 11.17 -2.83 -7.79
CA SER A 216 9.82 -2.45 -7.39
C SER A 216 8.86 -3.58 -7.75
N MET A 217 7.55 -3.37 -7.58
CA MET A 217 6.50 -4.36 -7.89
C MET A 217 6.53 -4.94 -9.32
N GLY A 218 7.19 -4.25 -10.28
CA GLY A 218 7.32 -4.71 -11.67
C GLY A 218 8.58 -5.54 -11.95
N TRP A 219 9.38 -5.84 -10.93
CA TRP A 219 10.61 -6.64 -11.05
C TRP A 219 10.29 -8.08 -11.49
N ASP A 220 11.09 -8.64 -12.40
CA ASP A 220 10.84 -9.94 -13.03
C ASP A 220 10.69 -11.08 -12.01
N GLU A 221 11.49 -11.09 -10.95
CA GLU A 221 11.40 -12.06 -9.87
C GLU A 221 10.05 -11.97 -9.14
N MET A 222 9.43 -10.79 -9.06
CA MET A 222 8.09 -10.65 -8.48
C MET A 222 6.98 -11.09 -9.45
N ASN A 223 7.29 -11.28 -10.74
CA ASN A 223 6.35 -11.86 -11.69
C ASN A 223 6.37 -13.41 -11.70
N VAL A 224 7.37 -14.03 -11.07
CA VAL A 224 7.47 -15.49 -10.95
C VAL A 224 6.89 -15.91 -9.59
N VAL A 225 5.80 -16.69 -9.62
CA VAL A 225 5.10 -17.14 -8.39
C VAL A 225 6.05 -17.82 -7.41
N ALA A 226 6.94 -18.70 -7.87
CA ALA A 226 7.89 -19.39 -7.01
C ALA A 226 8.84 -18.43 -6.30
N SER A 227 9.35 -17.42 -7.01
CA SER A 227 10.25 -16.40 -6.45
C SER A 227 9.54 -15.46 -5.48
N TYR A 228 8.32 -15.02 -5.82
CA TYR A 228 7.45 -14.31 -4.90
C TYR A 228 7.24 -15.09 -3.59
N MET A 229 6.93 -16.38 -3.69
CA MET A 229 6.70 -17.23 -2.52
C MET A 229 7.95 -17.44 -1.68
N MET A 230 9.11 -17.59 -2.32
CA MET A 230 10.40 -17.68 -1.62
C MET A 230 10.66 -16.43 -0.78
N LEU A 231 10.39 -15.24 -1.32
CA LEU A 231 10.56 -13.99 -0.59
C LEU A 231 9.54 -13.82 0.55
N GLN A 232 8.27 -14.23 0.34
CA GLN A 232 7.24 -14.21 1.39
C GLN A 232 7.58 -15.13 2.58
N ARG A 233 8.15 -16.30 2.32
CA ARG A 233 8.61 -17.22 3.36
C ARG A 233 9.81 -16.66 4.10
N TRP A 234 10.79 -16.15 3.37
CA TRP A 234 11.98 -15.54 3.96
C TRP A 234 11.64 -14.37 4.91
N ILE A 235 10.73 -13.47 4.53
CA ILE A 235 10.34 -12.37 5.42
C ILE A 235 9.50 -12.86 6.61
N ARG A 236 8.70 -13.91 6.41
CA ARG A 236 7.94 -14.54 7.51
C ARG A 236 8.87 -15.14 8.55
N ASP A 237 9.91 -15.86 8.13
CA ASP A 237 10.92 -16.41 9.01
C ASP A 237 11.61 -15.28 9.79
N LEU A 238 11.99 -14.20 9.10
CA LEU A 238 12.64 -13.04 9.71
C LEU A 238 11.75 -12.31 10.74
N CYS A 239 10.44 -12.22 10.50
CA CYS A 239 9.49 -11.66 11.46
C CYS A 239 9.26 -12.60 12.66
N SER A 240 9.28 -13.92 12.44
CA SER A 240 9.09 -14.92 13.49
C SER A 240 10.21 -14.92 14.53
N GLU A 241 11.43 -14.49 14.16
CA GLU A 241 12.55 -14.31 15.09
C GLU A 241 12.23 -13.34 16.26
N VAL A 242 11.19 -12.52 16.13
CA VAL A 242 10.74 -11.55 17.14
C VAL A 242 9.24 -11.64 17.44
N ASP A 243 8.62 -12.79 17.18
CA ASP A 243 7.18 -13.05 17.43
C ASP A 243 6.23 -12.08 16.71
N LEU A 244 6.62 -11.60 15.52
CA LEU A 244 5.81 -10.70 14.70
C LEU A 244 5.39 -11.33 13.37
N HIS A 245 4.42 -10.71 12.72
CA HIS A 245 3.90 -11.13 11.41
C HIS A 245 4.42 -10.25 10.26
N PRO A 246 4.44 -10.75 9.00
CA PRO A 246 4.98 -10.01 7.86
C PRO A 246 4.39 -8.61 7.65
N ILE A 247 3.13 -8.39 8.01
CA ILE A 247 2.51 -7.06 7.93
C ILE A 247 3.21 -6.00 8.80
N HIS A 248 3.86 -6.37 9.91
CA HIS A 248 4.63 -5.44 10.73
C HIS A 248 5.86 -4.94 9.97
N TYR A 249 6.47 -5.78 9.14
CA TYR A 249 7.53 -5.35 8.24
C TYR A 249 7.03 -4.29 7.25
N GLU A 250 5.88 -4.51 6.62
CA GLU A 250 5.32 -3.54 5.68
C GLU A 250 5.09 -2.17 6.34
N VAL A 251 4.49 -2.15 7.54
CA VAL A 251 4.27 -0.90 8.28
C VAL A 251 5.60 -0.25 8.67
N ALA A 252 6.58 -1.04 9.13
CA ALA A 252 7.91 -0.53 9.47
C ALA A 252 8.62 0.09 8.27
N ALA A 253 8.63 -0.61 7.13
CA ALA A 253 9.25 -0.12 5.89
C ALA A 253 8.59 1.16 5.38
N TRP A 254 7.25 1.25 5.47
CA TRP A 254 6.53 2.45 5.06
C TRP A 254 6.82 3.65 5.97
N ASN A 255 6.77 3.45 7.29
CA ASN A 255 6.95 4.51 8.29
C ASN A 255 8.38 5.05 8.37
N GLN A 256 9.40 4.24 8.10
CA GLN A 256 10.78 4.75 8.05
C GLN A 256 11.04 5.61 6.81
N SER A 257 10.18 5.50 5.80
CA SER A 257 10.30 6.23 4.53
C SER A 257 9.46 7.51 4.44
N HIS A 258 8.46 7.70 5.31
CA HIS A 258 7.47 8.78 5.25
C HIS A 258 7.34 9.51 6.58
#